data_AF-A0A349E0R7-F1
#
_entry.id   AF-A0A349E0R7-F1
#
_cell.length_a   1.000
_cell.length_b   1.000
_cell.length_c   1.000
_cell.angle_alpha   90.00
_cell.angle_beta   90.00
_cell.angle_gamma   90.00
#
_symmetry.space_group_name_H-M   'P 1'
#
loop_
_entity.id
_entity.type
_entity.pdbx_description
1 polymer ?
#
loop_
_entity_poly.entity_id
_entity_poly.type
_entity_poly.pdbx_seq_one_letter_code
_entity_poly.pdbx_strand_id
1 'polypeptide(L)'
;MYRNYFPPCLVDGPIEPPVPYVHMGSSGAVPHKCSTCQYLFEGSCTRAGEELDRYLHLDHGSCKVSGPTNPVLYQDQFIKSKVEVPKKCTDCVLLKLDHIYGFYCSQDEDKWGDFKRGLDWGNWKPDEPYIELPYPDITTKTMLKAVIQNARTAFVKEYREVNPGHSFSVAIKAFEYLREKLKASQDNDA
;
A
#
# COMPACT_ATOMS: atom_id res chain seq x y z
N MET A 1 -5.16 4.22 8.03
CA MET A 1 -4.75 2.83 7.81
C MET A 1 -3.57 2.89 6.86
N TYR A 2 -2.42 2.27 7.17
CA TYR A 2 -1.19 2.27 6.36
C TYR A 2 -1.32 1.45 5.09
N ARG A 3 -2.50 1.51 4.46
CA ARG A 3 -2.82 0.84 3.21
C ARG A 3 -1.71 1.07 2.22
N ASN A 4 -1.16 2.28 2.14
CA ASN A 4 -0.11 2.62 1.18
C ASN A 4 1.30 2.63 1.77
N TYR A 5 1.56 1.91 2.87
CA TYR A 5 2.94 1.63 3.25
C TYR A 5 3.61 0.75 2.20
N PHE A 6 4.84 1.09 1.85
CA PHE A 6 5.64 0.37 0.86
C PHE A 6 6.93 -0.10 1.53
N PRO A 7 7.21 -1.42 1.59
CA PRO A 7 8.51 -1.89 2.01
C PRO A 7 9.58 -1.34 1.06
N PRO A 8 10.73 -0.85 1.56
CA PRO A 8 11.82 -0.38 0.73
C PRO A 8 12.17 -1.38 -0.38
N CYS A 9 12.43 -0.87 -1.58
CA CYS A 9 12.86 -1.70 -2.69
C CYS A 9 14.27 -2.22 -2.41
N LEU A 10 14.45 -3.54 -2.43
CA LEU A 10 15.75 -4.19 -2.23
C LEU A 10 16.52 -4.39 -3.55
N VAL A 11 15.91 -4.01 -4.69
CA VAL A 11 16.59 -4.06 -5.98
C VAL A 11 17.52 -2.86 -6.07
N ASP A 12 18.81 -3.15 -6.03
CA ASP A 12 19.88 -2.19 -6.28
C ASP A 12 19.93 -1.81 -7.75
N GLY A 13 20.27 -0.55 -8.00
CA GLY A 13 20.43 -0.04 -9.36
C GLY A 13 20.12 1.44 -9.44
N PRO A 14 20.45 2.06 -10.59
CA PRO A 14 20.23 3.48 -10.77
C PRO A 14 18.73 3.79 -10.96
N ILE A 15 18.29 4.95 -10.49
CA ILE A 15 16.96 5.48 -10.83
C ILE A 15 17.03 6.26 -12.15
N GLU A 16 18.17 6.92 -12.38
CA GLU A 16 18.45 7.74 -13.55
C GLU A 16 19.32 7.02 -14.59
N PRO A 17 19.25 7.42 -15.88
CA PRO A 17 18.20 8.26 -16.47
C PRO A 17 16.84 7.52 -16.48
N PRO A 18 15.70 8.24 -16.51
CA PRO A 18 14.40 7.58 -16.58
C PRO A 18 14.28 6.85 -17.93
N VAL A 19 13.63 5.69 -17.94
CA VAL A 19 13.44 4.90 -19.16
C VAL A 19 12.00 5.09 -19.66
N PRO A 20 11.80 5.59 -20.89
CA PRO A 20 10.46 5.76 -21.45
C PRO A 20 9.67 4.46 -21.40
N TYR A 21 8.42 4.55 -20.98
CA TYR A 21 7.54 3.40 -20.82
C TYR A 21 6.13 3.75 -21.27
N VAL A 22 5.47 2.81 -21.95
CA VAL A 22 4.11 2.97 -22.45
C VAL A 22 3.37 1.65 -22.23
N HIS A 23 2.19 1.72 -21.63
CA HIS A 23 1.34 0.55 -21.41
C HIS A 23 -0.13 0.93 -21.43
N MET A 24 -0.93 0.25 -22.26
CA MET A 24 -2.39 0.40 -22.36
C MET A 24 -2.90 1.86 -22.30
N GLY A 25 -2.29 2.75 -23.09
CA GLY A 25 -2.70 4.16 -23.17
C GLY A 25 -2.10 5.07 -22.08
N SER A 26 -1.39 4.50 -21.10
CA SER A 26 -0.54 5.26 -20.16
C SER A 26 0.83 5.51 -20.79
N SER A 27 1.38 6.70 -20.58
CA SER A 27 2.65 7.15 -21.12
C SER A 27 3.48 7.89 -20.07
N GLY A 28 4.79 7.69 -20.10
CA GLY A 28 5.69 8.33 -19.15
C GLY A 28 7.04 7.64 -19.12
N ALA A 29 7.57 7.46 -17.91
CA ALA A 29 8.83 6.75 -17.71
C ALA A 29 8.84 5.97 -16.40
N VAL A 30 9.70 4.96 -16.35
CA VAL A 30 9.98 4.17 -15.15
C VAL A 30 11.42 4.39 -14.68
N PRO A 31 11.73 4.17 -13.39
CA PRO A 31 13.12 4.17 -12.92
C PRO A 31 13.98 3.18 -13.70
N HIS A 32 15.24 3.53 -14.01
CA HIS A 32 16.12 2.69 -14.82
C HIS A 32 16.27 1.27 -14.25
N LYS A 33 16.48 1.13 -12.94
CA LYS A 33 16.57 -0.18 -12.29
C LYS A 33 15.29 -1.02 -12.44
N CYS A 34 14.14 -0.37 -12.61
CA CYS A 34 12.86 -1.06 -12.79
C CYS A 34 12.68 -1.55 -14.21
N SER A 35 13.26 -0.91 -15.23
CA SER A 35 13.03 -1.25 -16.65
C SER A 35 13.50 -2.66 -17.04
N THR A 36 14.41 -3.25 -16.26
CA THR A 36 14.92 -4.62 -16.44
C THR A 36 14.56 -5.53 -15.28
N CYS A 37 13.78 -5.04 -14.31
CA CYS A 37 13.41 -5.79 -13.13
C CYS A 37 12.31 -6.79 -13.45
N GLN A 38 12.47 -8.04 -13.00
CA GLN A 38 11.45 -9.09 -13.16
C GLN A 38 10.10 -8.77 -12.51
N TYR A 39 10.09 -7.84 -11.55
CA TYR A 39 8.87 -7.43 -10.85
C TYR A 39 8.15 -6.26 -11.53
N LEU A 40 8.66 -5.73 -12.64
CA LEU A 40 7.96 -4.69 -13.39
C LEU A 40 6.78 -5.29 -14.14
N PHE A 41 5.58 -4.79 -13.86
CA PHE A 41 4.36 -5.14 -14.57
C PHE A 41 3.48 -3.91 -14.71
N GLU A 42 3.14 -3.54 -15.94
CA GLU A 42 2.20 -2.45 -16.25
C GLU A 42 2.54 -1.11 -15.56
N GLY A 43 3.84 -0.82 -15.39
CA GLY A 43 4.30 0.40 -14.71
C GLY A 43 4.18 0.37 -13.18
N SER A 44 3.95 -0.80 -12.60
CA SER A 44 3.91 -1.07 -11.16
C SER A 44 4.89 -2.19 -10.78
N CYS A 45 5.09 -2.42 -9.48
CA CYS A 45 5.95 -3.46 -8.92
C CYS A 45 5.13 -4.58 -8.31
N THR A 46 5.38 -5.82 -8.73
CA THR A 46 4.68 -7.03 -8.26
C THR A 46 5.39 -7.75 -7.10
N ARG A 47 6.52 -7.23 -6.62
CA ARG A 47 7.40 -7.91 -5.65
C ARG A 47 6.68 -8.44 -4.39
N ALA A 48 5.71 -7.69 -3.88
CA ALA A 48 4.89 -8.10 -2.72
C ALA A 48 3.40 -8.21 -3.10
N GLY A 49 3.12 -8.48 -4.38
CA GLY A 49 1.75 -8.50 -4.90
C GLY A 49 0.89 -9.59 -4.28
N GLU A 50 1.46 -10.77 -4.03
CA GLU A 50 0.74 -11.89 -3.43
C GLU A 50 0.44 -11.69 -1.93
N GLU A 51 1.31 -10.97 -1.23
CA GLU A 51 1.17 -10.67 0.21
C GLU A 51 0.15 -9.55 0.43
N LEU A 52 0.23 -8.50 -0.39
CA LEU A 52 -0.56 -7.27 -0.22
C LEU A 52 -1.82 -7.23 -1.11
N ASP A 53 -2.05 -8.27 -1.91
CA ASP A 53 -3.16 -8.42 -2.88
C ASP A 53 -3.31 -7.20 -3.82
N ARG A 54 -2.17 -6.60 -4.20
CA ARG A 54 -2.13 -5.36 -5.01
C ARG A 54 -0.74 -5.11 -5.60
N TYR A 55 -0.66 -4.29 -6.64
CA TYR A 55 0.62 -3.83 -7.16
C TYR A 55 1.13 -2.60 -6.41
N LEU A 56 2.46 -2.50 -6.28
CA LEU A 56 3.13 -1.40 -5.60
C LEU A 56 3.57 -0.34 -6.61
N HIS A 57 3.75 0.91 -6.15
CA HIS A 57 4.47 1.88 -6.95
C HIS A 57 5.92 1.45 -7.18
N LEU A 58 6.49 1.84 -8.32
CA LEU A 58 7.92 1.69 -8.57
C LEU A 58 8.74 2.57 -7.63
N ASP A 59 9.98 2.17 -7.38
CA ASP A 59 10.92 2.93 -6.55
C ASP A 59 11.54 4.08 -7.35
N HIS A 60 10.88 5.23 -7.27
CA HIS A 60 11.32 6.49 -7.85
C HIS A 60 12.33 7.25 -6.96
N GLY A 61 12.81 6.63 -5.87
CA GLY A 61 13.77 7.23 -4.93
C GLY A 61 13.14 8.02 -3.79
N SER A 62 14.00 8.71 -3.04
CA SER A 62 13.67 9.46 -1.83
C SER A 62 13.04 10.82 -2.11
N CYS A 63 12.15 11.28 -1.22
CA CYS A 63 11.43 12.54 -1.42
C CYS A 63 12.32 13.71 -1.02
N LYS A 64 12.32 14.77 -1.84
CA LYS A 64 13.12 15.98 -1.61
C LYS A 64 12.56 16.82 -0.46
N VAL A 65 11.30 16.58 -0.08
CA VAL A 65 10.66 17.20 1.08
C VAL A 65 11.21 16.56 2.36
N SER A 66 11.86 17.41 3.17
CA SER A 66 12.33 17.03 4.50
C SER A 66 11.18 17.01 5.50
N GLY A 67 11.23 16.07 6.44
CA GLY A 67 10.29 16.01 7.55
C GLY A 67 10.06 14.59 8.04
N PRO A 68 9.25 14.43 9.11
CA PRO A 68 9.02 13.13 9.71
C PRO A 68 8.21 12.23 8.78
N THR A 69 8.61 10.97 8.66
CA THR A 69 7.88 9.96 7.87
C THR A 69 6.96 9.10 8.72
N ASN A 70 6.91 9.37 10.03
CA ASN A 70 5.99 8.68 10.91
C ASN A 70 4.56 8.89 10.39
N PRO A 71 3.73 7.85 10.48
CA PRO A 71 2.37 7.94 10.04
C PRO A 71 1.52 8.92 10.85
N VAL A 72 0.60 9.58 10.18
CA VAL A 72 -0.48 10.37 10.79
C VAL A 72 -1.78 10.18 10.03
N LEU A 73 -2.91 10.25 10.75
CA LEU A 73 -4.22 10.28 10.12
C LEU A 73 -4.36 11.57 9.30
N TYR A 74 -4.67 11.41 8.02
CA TYR A 74 -4.97 12.49 7.11
C TYR A 74 -6.47 12.63 6.96
N GLN A 75 -6.96 13.86 7.15
CA GLN A 75 -8.33 14.24 6.93
C GLN A 75 -8.33 15.66 6.37
N ASP A 76 -9.05 15.87 5.28
CA ASP A 76 -9.34 17.22 4.79
C ASP A 76 -10.86 17.40 4.63
N GLN A 77 -11.25 18.58 4.14
CA GLN A 77 -12.67 18.93 3.98
C GLN A 77 -13.42 18.06 2.97
N PHE A 78 -12.71 17.34 2.09
CA PHE A 78 -13.28 16.49 1.04
C PHE A 78 -13.08 14.99 1.33
N ILE A 79 -12.06 14.63 2.11
CA ILE A 79 -11.68 13.25 2.41
C ILE A 79 -12.14 12.92 3.84
N LYS A 80 -13.30 12.24 3.92
CA LYS A 80 -13.87 11.73 5.18
C LYS A 80 -13.26 10.40 5.62
N SER A 81 -12.48 9.73 4.76
CA SER A 81 -11.84 8.45 5.06
C SER A 81 -10.56 8.65 5.86
N LYS A 82 -10.41 7.89 6.96
CA LYS A 82 -9.24 7.89 7.86
C LYS A 82 -8.05 7.16 7.24
N VAL A 83 -7.46 7.75 6.20
CA VAL A 83 -6.22 7.25 5.58
C VAL A 83 -5.01 7.77 6.36
N GLU A 84 -3.91 7.02 6.36
CA GLU A 84 -2.68 7.49 6.97
C GLU A 84 -1.67 7.88 5.88
N VAL A 85 -0.96 8.98 6.10
CA VAL A 85 0.13 9.47 5.23
C VAL A 85 1.37 9.75 6.08
N PRO A 86 2.59 9.84 5.50
CA PRO A 86 3.75 10.33 6.23
C PRO A 86 3.49 11.74 6.78
N LYS A 87 3.90 12.04 8.01
CA LYS A 87 3.65 13.36 8.64
C LYS A 87 4.13 14.54 7.81
N LYS A 88 5.26 14.39 7.10
CA LYS A 88 5.76 15.42 6.18
C LYS A 88 4.83 15.73 4.99
N CYS A 89 3.85 14.86 4.72
CA CYS A 89 2.92 15.01 3.61
C CYS A 89 1.64 15.77 3.98
N THR A 90 1.31 15.98 5.27
CA THR A 90 0.02 16.56 5.68
C THR A 90 -0.24 17.93 5.09
N ASP A 91 0.80 18.76 5.01
CA ASP A 91 0.74 20.13 4.51
C ASP A 91 1.53 20.29 3.20
N CYS A 92 1.91 19.17 2.58
CA CYS A 92 2.72 19.18 1.37
C CYS A 92 1.85 19.37 0.13
N VAL A 93 2.14 20.43 -0.63
CA VAL A 93 1.43 20.76 -1.89
C VAL A 93 1.57 19.69 -2.98
N LEU A 94 2.55 18.79 -2.84
CA LEU A 94 2.81 17.67 -3.74
C LEU A 94 2.01 16.41 -3.39
N LEU A 95 1.27 16.40 -2.27
CA LEU A 95 0.35 15.31 -1.97
C LEU A 95 -0.88 15.44 -2.87
N LYS A 96 -1.19 14.40 -3.64
CA LYS A 96 -2.35 14.33 -4.53
C LYS A 96 -3.16 13.07 -4.26
N LEU A 97 -4.42 13.09 -4.65
CA LEU A 97 -5.33 11.95 -4.61
C LEU A 97 -5.70 11.56 -6.04
N ASP A 98 -5.51 10.28 -6.35
CA ASP A 98 -6.05 9.63 -7.54
C ASP A 98 -7.22 8.72 -7.14
N HIS A 99 -8.26 8.65 -7.97
CA HIS A 99 -9.45 7.84 -7.66
C HIS A 99 -9.18 6.32 -7.69
N ILE A 100 -8.17 5.89 -8.46
CA ILE A 100 -7.79 4.49 -8.63
C ILE A 100 -6.63 4.15 -7.69
N TYR A 101 -5.56 4.95 -7.72
CA TYR A 101 -4.32 4.64 -7.00
C TYR A 101 -4.27 5.21 -5.56
N GLY A 102 -5.25 6.03 -5.18
CA GLY A 102 -5.26 6.70 -3.89
C GLY A 102 -4.20 7.81 -3.80
N PHE A 103 -3.62 7.99 -2.61
CA PHE A 103 -2.64 9.06 -2.39
C PHE A 103 -1.30 8.79 -3.06
N TYR A 104 -0.80 9.78 -3.78
CA TYR A 104 0.50 9.74 -4.46
C TYR A 104 1.25 11.07 -4.30
N CYS A 105 2.55 11.07 -4.63
CA CYS A 105 3.40 12.25 -4.62
C CYS A 105 3.60 12.75 -6.05
N SER A 106 3.18 13.99 -6.35
CA SER A 106 3.35 14.63 -7.66
C SER A 106 4.75 15.25 -7.86
N GLN A 107 5.73 14.87 -7.03
CA GLN A 107 7.10 15.33 -7.23
C GLN A 107 7.68 14.72 -8.52
N ASP A 108 8.19 15.57 -9.40
CA ASP A 108 8.75 15.18 -10.70
C ASP A 108 7.70 14.49 -11.61
N GLU A 109 6.42 14.87 -11.54
CA GLU A 109 5.33 14.30 -12.35
C GLU A 109 5.55 14.51 -13.87
N ASP A 110 6.17 15.62 -14.26
CA ASP A 110 6.61 15.91 -15.63
C ASP A 110 7.64 14.90 -16.15
N LYS A 111 8.42 14.30 -15.25
CA LYS A 111 9.42 13.28 -15.57
C LYS A 111 8.79 11.89 -15.70
N TRP A 112 7.87 11.54 -14.81
CA TRP A 112 7.33 10.18 -14.70
C TRP A 112 6.05 9.95 -15.50
N GLY A 113 5.32 11.01 -15.84
CA GLY A 113 4.06 10.94 -16.57
C GLY A 113 2.99 10.18 -15.78
N ASP A 114 2.34 9.22 -16.43
CA ASP A 114 1.24 8.46 -15.83
C ASP A 114 1.69 7.47 -14.72
N PHE A 115 2.99 7.17 -14.63
CA PHE A 115 3.55 6.24 -13.64
C PHE A 115 3.88 6.95 -12.34
N LYS A 116 2.82 7.27 -11.59
CA LYS A 116 2.87 8.09 -10.37
C LYS A 116 3.78 7.51 -9.30
N ARG A 117 4.44 8.43 -8.59
CA ARG A 117 5.31 8.11 -7.46
C ARG A 117 4.52 7.88 -6.17
N GLY A 118 4.85 6.81 -5.46
CA GLY A 118 4.31 6.53 -4.13
C GLY A 118 4.78 7.51 -3.04
N LEU A 119 4.13 7.48 -1.88
CA LEU A 119 4.56 8.28 -0.73
C LEU A 119 5.86 7.75 -0.14
N ASP A 120 6.75 8.67 0.25
CA ASP A 120 8.02 8.32 0.88
C ASP A 120 7.88 8.18 2.40
N TRP A 121 7.87 6.92 2.84
CA TRP A 121 7.80 6.51 4.25
C TRP A 121 9.17 6.41 4.93
N GLY A 122 10.27 6.66 4.20
CA GLY A 122 11.63 6.49 4.70
C GLY A 122 11.86 5.06 5.21
N ASN A 123 12.42 4.95 6.42
CA ASN A 123 12.64 3.67 7.10
C ASN A 123 11.51 3.26 8.04
N TRP A 124 10.42 4.02 8.09
CA TRP A 124 9.28 3.64 8.91
C TRP A 124 8.69 2.34 8.34
N LYS A 125 8.35 1.39 9.19
CA LYS A 125 7.62 0.17 8.83
C LYS A 125 6.51 -0.07 9.85
N PRO A 126 5.37 -0.68 9.48
CA PRO A 126 4.38 -1.07 10.46
C PRO A 126 4.96 -2.18 11.33
N ASP A 127 4.51 -2.24 12.58
CA ASP A 127 4.88 -3.32 13.50
C ASP A 127 4.34 -4.68 13.03
N GLU A 128 3.28 -4.67 12.22
CA GLU A 128 2.60 -5.85 11.69
C GLU A 128 2.26 -5.66 10.21
N PRO A 129 2.34 -6.71 9.38
CA PRO A 129 1.96 -6.64 7.97
C PRO A 129 0.48 -6.29 7.83
N TYR A 130 0.17 -5.47 6.84
CA TYR A 130 -1.20 -5.08 6.55
C TYR A 130 -1.77 -5.94 5.44
N ILE A 131 -2.57 -6.94 5.83
CA ILE A 131 -3.22 -7.90 4.94
C ILE A 131 -4.69 -7.53 4.84
N GLU A 132 -5.21 -7.48 3.62
CA GLU A 132 -6.63 -7.23 3.36
C GLU A 132 -7.36 -8.53 3.05
N LEU A 133 -8.65 -8.55 3.37
CA LEU A 133 -9.59 -9.50 2.82
C LEU A 133 -9.83 -9.18 1.33
N PRO A 134 -10.13 -10.20 0.52
CA PRO A 134 -10.49 -9.99 -0.88
C PRO A 134 -11.71 -9.07 -1.02
N TYR A 135 -11.70 -8.22 -2.05
CA TYR A 135 -12.88 -7.43 -2.41
C TYR A 135 -14.12 -8.33 -2.57
N PRO A 136 -15.30 -7.94 -2.06
CA PRO A 136 -15.67 -6.63 -1.54
C PRO A 136 -15.49 -6.43 -0.03
N ASP A 137 -14.89 -7.37 0.68
CA ASP A 137 -14.88 -7.36 2.14
C ASP A 137 -13.95 -6.26 2.70
N ILE A 138 -14.49 -5.45 3.60
CA ILE A 138 -13.75 -4.43 4.33
C ILE A 138 -12.95 -5.09 5.46
N THR A 139 -11.67 -4.77 5.52
CA THR A 139 -10.78 -5.17 6.62
C THR A 139 -10.53 -4.00 7.56
N THR A 140 -10.60 -4.23 8.88
CA THR A 140 -10.28 -3.22 9.92
C THR A 140 -9.01 -3.56 10.70
N LYS A 141 -8.40 -2.55 11.35
CA LYS A 141 -7.28 -2.78 12.29
C LYS A 141 -7.71 -3.67 13.46
N THR A 142 -8.96 -3.54 13.89
CA THR A 142 -9.54 -4.37 14.97
C THR A 142 -9.60 -5.83 14.57
N MET A 143 -9.97 -6.12 13.32
CA MET A 143 -9.96 -7.47 12.76
C MET A 143 -8.56 -8.08 12.76
N LEU A 144 -7.55 -7.35 12.24
CA LEU A 144 -6.17 -7.84 12.24
C LEU A 144 -5.63 -8.09 13.65
N LYS A 145 -5.90 -7.20 14.61
CA LYS A 145 -5.55 -7.41 16.03
C LYS A 145 -6.19 -8.68 16.58
N ALA A 146 -7.46 -8.93 16.24
CA ALA A 146 -8.15 -10.14 16.66
C ALA A 146 -7.54 -11.41 16.03
N VAL A 147 -7.06 -11.36 14.79
CA VAL A 147 -6.33 -12.48 14.15
C VAL A 147 -5.01 -12.76 14.88
N ILE A 148 -4.20 -11.72 15.14
CA ILE A 148 -2.92 -11.82 15.87
C ILE A 148 -3.12 -12.43 17.27
N GLN A 149 -4.17 -12.00 17.98
CA GLN A 149 -4.51 -12.50 19.32
C GLN A 149 -5.27 -13.83 19.30
N ASN A 150 -5.51 -14.42 18.12
CA ASN A 150 -6.34 -15.60 17.91
C ASN A 150 -7.76 -15.48 18.53
N ALA A 151 -8.27 -14.24 18.63
CA ALA A 151 -9.54 -13.88 19.26
C ALA A 151 -10.71 -13.96 18.26
N ARG A 152 -11.00 -15.18 17.78
CA ARG A 152 -11.99 -15.45 16.71
C ARG A 152 -13.37 -14.81 16.94
N THR A 153 -13.88 -14.82 18.17
CA THR A 153 -15.19 -14.22 18.47
C THR A 153 -15.20 -12.70 18.30
N ALA A 154 -14.11 -12.03 18.71
CA ALA A 154 -13.96 -10.59 18.50
C ALA A 154 -13.87 -10.24 17.01
N PHE A 155 -13.14 -11.06 16.25
CA PHE A 155 -13.06 -10.93 14.79
C PHE A 155 -14.44 -11.04 14.13
N VAL A 156 -15.19 -12.10 14.42
CA VAL A 156 -16.49 -12.35 13.77
C VAL A 156 -17.49 -11.23 14.07
N LYS A 157 -17.44 -10.68 15.30
CA LYS A 157 -18.29 -9.55 15.68
C LYS A 157 -17.99 -8.32 14.83
N GLU A 158 -16.72 -7.91 14.78
CA GLU A 158 -16.27 -6.76 14.00
C GLU A 158 -16.53 -6.96 12.50
N TYR A 159 -16.16 -8.13 11.94
CA TYR A 159 -16.36 -8.45 10.52
C TYR A 159 -17.82 -8.27 10.11
N ARG A 160 -18.77 -8.80 10.89
CA ARG A 160 -20.21 -8.70 10.56
C ARG A 160 -20.77 -7.29 10.75
N GLU A 161 -20.14 -6.48 11.58
CA GLU A 161 -20.51 -5.08 11.79
C GLU A 161 -20.12 -4.22 10.57
N VAL A 162 -18.93 -4.43 10.02
CA VAL A 162 -18.42 -3.66 8.88
C VAL A 162 -18.76 -4.25 7.51
N ASN A 163 -19.02 -5.56 7.44
CA ASN A 163 -19.46 -6.29 6.24
C ASN A 163 -20.87 -6.86 6.45
N PRO A 164 -21.92 -6.00 6.43
CA PRO A 164 -23.28 -6.42 6.69
C PRO A 164 -23.78 -7.40 5.61
N GLY A 165 -24.63 -8.35 6.00
CA GLY A 165 -25.21 -9.35 5.10
C GLY A 165 -24.43 -10.66 5.00
N HIS A 166 -23.20 -10.72 5.50
CA HIS A 166 -22.42 -11.95 5.53
C HIS A 166 -22.85 -12.90 6.66
N SER A 167 -22.81 -14.20 6.37
CA SER A 167 -23.12 -15.25 7.35
C SER A 167 -21.99 -15.46 8.35
N PHE A 168 -22.31 -16.11 9.47
CA PHE A 168 -21.32 -16.49 10.47
C PHE A 168 -20.22 -17.41 9.89
N SER A 169 -20.59 -18.33 9.00
CA SER A 169 -19.62 -19.24 8.36
C SER A 169 -18.67 -18.50 7.41
N VAL A 170 -19.12 -17.45 6.73
CA VAL A 170 -18.26 -16.60 5.89
C VAL A 170 -17.28 -15.81 6.76
N ALA A 171 -17.74 -15.22 7.86
CA ALA A 171 -16.86 -14.52 8.81
C ALA A 171 -15.77 -15.42 9.39
N ILE A 172 -16.08 -16.70 9.63
CA ILE A 172 -15.08 -17.69 10.05
C ILE A 172 -14.04 -17.92 8.96
N LYS A 173 -14.46 -18.11 7.70
CA LYS A 173 -13.52 -18.32 6.59
C LYS A 173 -12.61 -17.12 6.39
N ALA A 174 -13.14 -15.90 6.54
CA ALA A 174 -12.38 -14.66 6.50
C ALA A 174 -11.31 -14.61 7.62
N PHE A 175 -11.64 -15.06 8.83
CA PHE A 175 -10.66 -15.18 9.92
C PHE A 175 -9.52 -16.14 9.57
N GLU A 176 -9.87 -17.33 9.06
CA GLU A 176 -8.87 -18.34 8.67
C GLU A 176 -7.98 -17.86 7.53
N TYR A 177 -8.56 -17.22 6.51
CA TYR A 177 -7.82 -16.60 5.40
C TYR A 177 -6.76 -15.61 5.91
N LEU A 178 -7.16 -14.65 6.75
CA LEU A 178 -6.23 -13.65 7.28
C LEU A 178 -5.17 -14.29 8.18
N ARG A 179 -5.53 -15.34 8.93
CA ARG A 179 -4.58 -16.08 9.77
C ARG A 179 -3.52 -16.81 8.95
N GLU A 180 -3.91 -17.43 7.85
CA GLU A 180 -2.99 -18.11 6.93
C GLU A 180 -2.06 -17.10 6.22
N LYS A 181 -2.62 -15.99 5.73
CA LYS A 181 -1.83 -14.91 5.13
C LYS A 181 -0.83 -14.29 6.10
N LEU A 182 -1.25 -14.09 7.36
CA LEU A 182 -0.38 -13.54 8.40
C LEU A 182 0.82 -14.45 8.68
N LYS A 183 0.58 -15.77 8.76
CA LYS A 183 1.67 -16.75 8.90
C LYS A 183 2.64 -16.71 7.72
N ALA A 184 2.11 -16.69 6.49
CA ALA A 184 2.94 -16.66 5.29
C ALA A 184 3.81 -15.39 5.21
N SER A 185 3.29 -14.24 5.65
CA SER A 185 4.06 -13.00 5.74
C SER A 185 5.19 -13.10 6.78
N GLN A 186 4.92 -13.67 7.95
CA GLN A 186 5.91 -13.86 9.02
C GLN A 186 7.02 -14.87 8.64
N ASP A 187 6.69 -15.93 7.91
CA ASP A 187 7.67 -16.94 7.47
C ASP A 187 8.61 -16.41 6.37
N ASN A 188 8.21 -15.38 5.63
CA ASN A 188 9.03 -14.73 4.60
C ASN A 188 10.02 -13.70 5.16
N ASP A 189 9.80 -13.23 6.39
CA ASP A 189 10.66 -12.28 7.12
C ASP A 189 11.71 -12.99 8.01
N ALA A 190 11.70 -14.33 8.08
CA ALA A 190 12.59 -15.18 8.89
C ALA A 190 13.76 -15.76 8.08
#